data_AF-A0A4Q1ATJ9-F1
#
_entry.id   AF-A0A4Q1ATJ9-F1
#
_cell.length_a   1.000
_cell.length_b   1.000
_cell.length_c   1.000
_cell.angle_alpha   90.00
_cell.angle_beta   90.00
_cell.angle_gamma   90.00
#
_symmetry.space_group_name_H-M   'P 1'
#
loop_
_entity.id
_entity.type
_entity.pdbx_description
1 polymer ?
#
loop_
_entity_poly.entity_id
_entity_poly.type
_entity_poly.pdbx_seq_one_letter_code
_entity_poly.pdbx_strand_id
1 'polypeptide(L)'
;MIYSSYYEQNKTYFVFIITTLKNYPKCFYHSCQEENELLILENSYYFYKNNKLIFFQELKSFLSEEQILNFLKNKFKVNNIKVRNKINENKKLIKKYTFFSLKQNYLFKVFLLYLVFILFFYFFVFSNNNIEKSEVRISELKEKFSMVKEKNKFFSFSNWLVDFYFLAKQKAIKIDSLKKDNEYIQISLSSKNKNSIYDFIKIYNSEISELIYDENTKEYKANANLLITRK
;
A
#
# COMPACT_ATOMS: atom_id res chain seq x y z
N MET A 1 -2.60 8.32 8.47
CA MET A 1 -2.88 9.11 7.27
C MET A 1 -4.39 9.15 7.05
N ILE A 2 -4.99 10.34 6.94
CA ILE A 2 -6.44 10.49 6.88
C ILE A 2 -6.83 10.95 5.48
N TYR A 3 -7.73 10.19 4.83
CA TYR A 3 -8.29 10.49 3.52
C TYR A 3 -9.75 10.91 3.71
N SER A 4 -10.10 12.16 3.43
CA SER A 4 -11.50 12.57 3.30
C SER A 4 -11.87 12.67 1.83
N SER A 5 -12.94 12.00 1.41
CA SER A 5 -13.50 12.16 0.07
C SER A 5 -14.98 12.54 0.16
N TYR A 6 -15.35 13.55 -0.61
CA TYR A 6 -16.76 13.89 -0.82
C TYR A 6 -17.27 13.06 -1.99
N TYR A 7 -18.32 12.27 -1.76
CA TYR A 7 -18.98 11.52 -2.82
C TYR A 7 -20.23 12.27 -3.26
N GLU A 8 -20.10 12.97 -4.39
CA GLU A 8 -21.11 13.91 -4.88
C GLU A 8 -22.45 13.23 -5.22
N GLN A 9 -22.42 12.00 -5.75
CA GLN A 9 -23.63 11.26 -6.15
C GLN A 9 -24.62 10.98 -5.01
N ASN A 10 -24.14 10.86 -3.76
CA ASN A 10 -25.01 10.53 -2.62
C ASN A 10 -25.15 11.69 -1.62
N LYS A 11 -24.63 12.90 -1.92
CA LYS A 11 -24.52 14.02 -0.95
C LYS A 11 -23.93 13.57 0.40
N THR A 12 -23.10 12.53 0.40
CA THR A 12 -22.59 11.87 1.59
C THR A 12 -21.10 12.12 1.70
N TYR A 13 -20.68 12.68 2.83
CA TYR A 13 -19.27 12.88 3.13
C TYR A 13 -18.72 11.64 3.82
N PHE A 14 -17.66 11.07 3.24
CA PHE A 14 -16.95 9.93 3.84
C PHE A 14 -15.58 10.41 4.33
N VAL A 15 -15.33 10.21 5.63
CA VAL A 15 -14.01 10.48 6.23
C VAL A 15 -13.38 9.13 6.54
N PHE A 16 -12.38 8.74 5.74
CA PHE A 16 -11.60 7.53 5.96
C PHE A 16 -10.34 7.86 6.77
N ILE A 17 -10.29 7.38 8.01
CA ILE A 17 -9.15 7.58 8.91
C ILE A 17 -8.36 6.28 8.97
N ILE A 18 -7.22 6.22 8.28
CA ILE A 18 -6.26 5.12 8.40
C ILE A 18 -5.23 5.53 9.46
N THR A 19 -5.44 5.05 10.68
CA THR A 19 -4.50 5.25 11.80
C THR A 19 -3.78 3.93 12.10
N THR A 20 -2.45 4.01 12.23
CA THR A 20 -1.57 2.91 12.65
C THR A 20 -1.28 2.93 14.16
N LEU A 21 -1.93 3.80 14.94
CA LEU A 21 -1.61 4.02 16.36
C LEU A 21 -2.83 3.93 17.28
N LYS A 22 -2.57 3.54 18.54
CA LYS A 22 -3.50 3.48 19.69
C LYS A 22 -4.24 4.81 19.98
N ASN A 23 -3.86 5.91 19.33
CA ASN A 23 -4.43 7.23 19.55
C ASN A 23 -5.36 7.61 18.40
N TYR A 24 -6.65 7.35 18.58
CA TYR A 24 -7.68 7.83 17.65
C TYR A 24 -7.73 9.37 17.62
N PRO A 25 -7.97 9.99 16.46
CA PRO A 25 -8.20 11.43 16.37
C PRO A 25 -9.27 11.91 17.35
N LYS A 26 -9.01 13.04 18.02
CA LYS A 26 -9.86 13.58 19.09
C LYS A 26 -11.30 13.87 18.65
N CYS A 27 -11.56 14.02 17.34
CA CYS A 27 -12.91 14.17 16.77
C CYS A 27 -13.85 12.98 17.02
N PHE A 28 -13.35 11.77 17.23
CA PHE A 28 -14.20 10.60 17.50
C PHE A 28 -14.78 10.60 18.92
N TYR A 29 -14.18 11.36 19.83
CA TYR A 29 -14.66 11.48 21.21
C TYR A 29 -15.67 12.61 21.41
N HIS A 30 -15.71 13.53 20.45
CA HIS A 30 -16.56 14.70 20.48
C HIS A 30 -17.99 14.38 20.03
N SER A 31 -18.97 14.74 20.85
CA SER A 31 -20.38 14.71 20.50
C SER A 31 -20.87 16.10 20.11
N CYS A 32 -21.05 16.28 18.80
CA CYS A 32 -21.67 17.46 18.20
C CYS A 32 -23.04 17.70 18.83
N GLN A 33 -23.29 18.92 19.29
CA GLN A 33 -24.57 19.32 19.90
C GLN A 33 -25.41 20.18 18.96
N GLU A 34 -24.74 20.88 18.04
CA GLU A 34 -25.37 21.82 17.12
C GLU A 34 -25.47 21.25 15.70
N GLU A 35 -26.45 21.71 14.93
CA GLU A 35 -26.62 21.27 13.54
C GLU A 35 -25.38 21.56 12.69
N ASN A 36 -24.71 22.69 12.91
CA ASN A 36 -23.47 23.06 12.24
C ASN A 36 -22.45 23.54 13.28
N GLU A 37 -21.42 22.73 13.53
CA GLU A 37 -20.48 22.94 14.62
C GLU A 37 -19.03 22.90 14.12
N LEU A 38 -18.22 23.84 14.56
CA LEU A 38 -16.79 23.89 14.33
C LEU A 38 -16.07 23.65 15.65
N LEU A 39 -15.40 22.51 15.77
CA LEU A 39 -14.53 22.20 16.89
C LEU A 39 -13.09 22.60 16.54
N ILE A 40 -12.55 23.60 17.21
CA ILE A 40 -11.14 24.02 17.07
C ILE A 40 -10.37 23.48 18.28
N LEU A 41 -9.29 22.75 18.01
CA LEU A 41 -8.32 22.30 19.00
C LEU A 41 -6.95 22.88 18.64
N GLU A 42 -6.00 22.78 19.57
CA GLU A 42 -4.64 23.34 19.47
C GLU A 42 -3.99 23.12 18.09
N ASN A 43 -4.06 21.90 17.54
CA ASN A 43 -3.36 21.52 16.32
C ASN A 43 -4.28 21.14 15.16
N SER A 44 -5.60 21.37 15.28
CA SER A 44 -6.56 20.90 14.27
C SER A 44 -7.93 21.51 14.45
N TYR A 45 -8.70 21.58 13.36
CA TYR A 45 -10.12 21.90 13.43
C TYR A 45 -10.98 20.86 12.71
N TYR A 46 -12.22 20.71 13.18
CA TYR A 46 -13.19 19.74 12.71
C TYR A 46 -14.52 20.44 12.47
N PHE A 47 -15.12 20.20 11.32
CA PHE A 47 -16.43 20.73 10.98
C PHE A 47 -17.46 19.62 10.90
N TYR A 48 -18.52 19.79 11.67
CA TYR A 48 -19.67 18.92 11.75
C TYR A 48 -20.87 19.62 11.12
N LYS A 49 -21.65 18.88 10.34
CA LYS A 49 -22.94 19.32 9.82
C LYS A 49 -23.95 18.18 9.92
N ASN A 50 -25.15 18.50 10.36
CA ASN A 50 -26.20 17.56 10.76
C ASN A 50 -25.69 16.51 11.75
N ASN A 51 -24.95 16.95 12.78
CA ASN A 51 -24.31 16.10 13.80
C ASN A 51 -23.30 15.06 13.27
N LYS A 52 -22.85 15.19 12.02
CA LYS A 52 -21.87 14.29 11.39
C LYS A 52 -20.60 15.04 11.05
N LEU A 53 -19.44 14.42 11.25
CA LEU A 53 -18.16 14.98 10.84
C LEU A 53 -18.09 15.01 9.31
N ILE A 54 -17.90 16.20 8.75
CA ILE A 54 -17.85 16.42 7.30
C ILE A 54 -16.45 16.82 6.84
N PHE A 55 -15.71 17.55 7.68
CA PHE A 55 -14.40 18.06 7.31
C PHE A 55 -13.44 18.09 8.50
N PHE A 56 -12.16 17.90 8.21
CA PHE A 56 -11.08 17.91 9.17
C PHE A 56 -9.81 18.45 8.51
N GLN A 57 -9.05 19.24 9.27
CA GLN A 57 -7.72 19.66 8.87
C GLN A 57 -6.80 19.84 10.08
N GLU A 58 -5.57 19.35 9.97
CA GLU A 58 -4.48 19.67 10.89
C GLU A 58 -3.94 21.08 10.59
N LEU A 59 -3.80 21.89 11.63
CA LEU A 59 -3.24 23.23 11.54
C LEU A 59 -1.72 23.12 11.44
N LYS A 60 -1.17 23.33 10.25
CA LYS A 60 0.29 23.43 10.02
C LYS A 60 0.87 24.79 10.43
N SER A 61 0.01 25.79 10.58
CA SER A 61 0.32 27.16 11.00
C SER A 61 -0.88 27.75 11.76
N PHE A 62 -0.64 28.81 12.54
CA PHE A 62 -1.68 29.51 13.28
C PHE A 62 -2.64 30.21 12.29
N LEU A 63 -3.84 29.67 12.11
CA LEU A 63 -4.92 30.31 11.36
C LEU A 63 -5.87 30.97 12.36
N SER A 64 -6.38 32.18 12.03
CA SER A 64 -7.39 32.82 12.87
C SER A 64 -8.74 32.10 12.76
N GLU A 65 -9.52 32.11 13.84
CA GLU A 65 -10.88 31.53 13.87
C GLU A 65 -11.76 32.09 12.74
N GLU A 66 -11.66 33.40 12.48
CA GLU A 66 -12.39 34.08 11.40
C GLU A 66 -12.02 33.55 10.01
N GLN A 67 -10.73 33.28 9.75
CA GLN A 67 -10.29 32.71 8.48
C GLN A 67 -10.86 31.30 8.28
N ILE A 68 -10.85 30.48 9.33
CA ILE A 68 -11.42 29.14 9.30
C ILE A 68 -12.92 29.20 9.05
N LEU A 69 -13.63 30.08 9.76
CA LEU A 69 -15.07 30.28 9.57
C LEU A 69 -15.39 30.73 8.15
N ASN A 70 -14.74 31.76 7.63
CA ASN A 70 -14.98 32.27 6.28
C ASN A 70 -14.72 31.20 5.22
N PHE A 71 -13.64 30.43 5.37
CA PHE A 71 -13.35 29.30 4.50
C PHE A 71 -14.49 28.26 4.52
N LEU A 72 -14.95 27.85 5.72
CA LEU A 72 -16.00 26.85 5.85
C LEU A 72 -17.36 27.34 5.34
N LYS A 73 -17.73 28.60 5.64
CA LYS A 73 -18.95 29.23 5.14
C LYS A 73 -18.97 29.22 3.60
N ASN A 74 -17.87 29.63 2.98
CA ASN A 74 -17.72 29.68 1.53
C ASN A 74 -17.73 28.28 0.90
N LYS A 75 -16.98 27.34 1.49
CA LYS A 75 -16.81 25.98 0.93
C LYS A 75 -18.06 25.12 1.07
N PHE A 76 -18.75 25.19 2.21
CA PHE A 76 -19.90 24.33 2.51
C PHE A 76 -21.26 25.02 2.39
N LYS A 77 -21.28 26.31 2.04
CA LYS A 77 -22.50 27.15 1.91
C LYS A 77 -23.37 27.09 3.17
N VAL A 78 -22.75 27.29 4.33
CA VAL A 78 -23.42 27.28 5.64
C VAL A 78 -23.21 28.64 6.30
N ASN A 79 -24.27 29.31 6.72
CA ASN A 79 -24.16 30.67 7.28
C ASN A 79 -23.99 30.68 8.80
N ASN A 80 -24.64 29.75 9.49
CA ASN A 80 -24.61 29.63 10.95
C ASN A 80 -23.72 28.47 11.35
N ILE A 81 -22.54 28.76 11.89
CA ILE A 81 -21.59 27.77 12.43
C ILE A 81 -21.31 28.16 13.88
N LYS A 82 -21.56 27.26 14.83
CA LYS A 82 -21.21 27.46 16.24
C LYS A 82 -19.79 26.96 16.49
N VAL A 83 -18.95 27.79 17.09
CA VAL A 83 -17.56 27.43 17.40
C VAL A 83 -17.46 26.85 18.81
N ARG A 84 -16.70 25.77 18.96
CA ARG A 84 -16.34 25.14 20.22
C ARG A 84 -14.83 24.94 20.28
N ASN A 85 -14.24 25.26 21.43
CA ASN A 85 -12.80 25.11 21.66
C ASN A 85 -12.46 23.96 22.62
N LYS A 86 -13.47 23.18 23.03
CA LYS A 86 -13.33 22.06 23.97
C LYS A 86 -14.15 20.86 23.51
N ILE A 87 -13.61 19.68 23.75
CA ILE A 87 -14.27 18.42 23.41
C ILE A 87 -15.42 18.19 24.40
N ASN A 88 -16.64 18.16 23.88
CA ASN A 88 -17.77 17.55 24.57
C ASN A 88 -17.66 16.02 24.54
N GLU A 89 -17.05 15.45 25.57
CA GLU A 89 -16.80 14.01 25.67
C GLU A 89 -18.10 13.20 25.84
N ASN A 90 -18.39 12.33 24.88
CA ASN A 90 -19.47 11.36 25.03
C ASN A 90 -18.93 10.01 25.53
N LYS A 91 -19.20 9.73 26.81
CA LYS A 91 -18.77 8.50 27.50
C LYS A 91 -19.16 7.20 26.77
N LYS A 92 -20.24 7.18 25.98
CA LYS A 92 -20.64 6.00 25.17
C LYS A 92 -19.74 5.80 23.94
N LEU A 93 -19.31 6.88 23.28
CA LEU A 93 -18.43 6.82 22.11
C LEU A 93 -16.98 6.51 22.51
N ILE A 94 -16.50 7.06 23.63
CA ILE A 94 -15.18 6.73 24.19
C ILE A 94 -15.06 5.22 24.40
N LYS A 95 -16.07 4.55 24.99
CA LYS A 95 -16.09 3.08 25.12
C LYS A 95 -16.08 2.36 23.77
N LYS A 96 -16.86 2.83 22.79
CA LYS A 96 -16.99 2.15 21.48
C LYS A 96 -15.70 2.18 20.65
N TYR A 97 -14.94 3.27 20.72
CA TYR A 97 -13.67 3.42 19.99
C TYR A 97 -12.46 2.87 20.76
N THR A 98 -12.50 2.85 22.09
CA THR A 98 -11.49 2.13 22.90
C THR A 98 -11.70 0.60 22.88
N PHE A 99 -12.93 0.12 22.70
CA PHE A 99 -13.30 -1.29 22.62
C PHE A 99 -13.69 -1.75 21.20
N PHE A 100 -12.91 -1.45 20.16
CA PHE A 100 -12.83 -2.40 19.04
C PHE A 100 -12.06 -3.66 19.48
N SER A 101 -12.48 -4.28 20.59
CA SER A 101 -12.20 -5.67 20.87
C SER A 101 -13.25 -6.46 20.08
N LEU A 102 -12.81 -7.21 19.07
CA LEU A 102 -13.63 -8.13 18.26
C LEU A 102 -14.49 -9.11 19.09
N LYS A 103 -14.29 -9.18 20.41
CA LYS A 103 -14.93 -10.10 21.36
C LYS A 103 -16.44 -9.89 21.58
N GLN A 104 -17.01 -8.72 21.29
CA GLN A 104 -18.41 -8.42 21.69
C GLN A 104 -19.45 -8.43 20.56
N ASN A 105 -19.06 -8.52 19.28
CA ASN A 105 -20.05 -8.50 18.20
C ASN A 105 -20.68 -9.89 17.99
N TYR A 106 -22.00 -10.00 18.18
CA TYR A 106 -22.75 -11.24 17.98
C TYR A 106 -22.59 -11.80 16.56
N LEU A 107 -22.60 -10.92 15.54
CA LEU A 107 -22.39 -11.32 14.15
C LEU A 107 -20.99 -11.89 13.91
N PHE A 108 -19.98 -11.37 14.61
CA PHE A 108 -18.61 -11.90 14.53
C PHE A 108 -18.51 -13.28 15.19
N LYS A 109 -19.20 -13.51 16.32
CA LYS A 109 -19.30 -14.83 16.95
C LYS A 109 -19.99 -15.85 16.04
N VAL A 110 -21.09 -15.45 15.39
CA VAL A 110 -21.80 -16.28 14.40
C VAL A 110 -20.92 -16.57 13.19
N PHE A 111 -20.19 -15.58 12.68
CA PHE A 111 -19.22 -15.77 11.60
C PHE A 111 -18.12 -16.77 11.99
N LEU A 112 -17.57 -16.66 13.21
CA LEU A 112 -16.56 -17.58 13.71
C LEU A 112 -17.11 -19.01 13.84
N LEU A 113 -18.34 -19.16 14.35
CA LEU A 113 -19.02 -20.44 14.45
C LEU A 113 -19.25 -21.07 13.08
N TYR A 114 -19.67 -20.26 12.09
CA TYR A 114 -19.84 -20.68 10.70
C TYR A 114 -18.51 -21.16 10.09
N LEU A 115 -17.41 -20.45 10.35
CA LEU A 115 -16.06 -20.83 9.90
C LEU A 115 -15.62 -22.18 10.49
N VAL A 116 -15.90 -22.39 11.79
CA VAL A 116 -15.66 -23.68 12.45
C VAL A 116 -16.50 -24.79 11.82
N PHE A 117 -17.77 -24.52 11.49
CA PHE A 117 -18.64 -25.49 10.85
C PHE A 117 -18.15 -25.88 9.44
N ILE A 118 -17.69 -24.91 8.65
CA ILE A 118 -17.05 -25.17 7.35
C ILE A 118 -15.80 -26.02 7.52
N LEU A 119 -14.95 -25.73 8.51
CA LEU A 119 -13.75 -26.51 8.77
C LEU A 119 -14.09 -27.95 9.15
N PHE A 120 -15.08 -28.16 10.03
CA PHE A 120 -15.57 -29.49 10.37
C PHE A 120 -16.14 -30.23 9.17
N PHE A 121 -16.92 -29.54 8.32
CA PHE A 121 -17.45 -30.11 7.09
C PHE A 121 -16.33 -30.52 6.12
N TYR A 122 -15.31 -29.68 5.95
CA TYR A 122 -14.12 -30.00 5.15
C TYR A 122 -13.36 -31.20 5.72
N PHE A 123 -13.14 -31.25 7.03
CA PHE A 123 -12.50 -32.39 7.69
C PHE A 123 -13.31 -33.67 7.51
N PHE A 124 -14.64 -33.59 7.60
CA PHE A 124 -15.51 -34.73 7.38
C PHE A 124 -15.48 -35.22 5.94
N VAL A 125 -15.56 -34.32 4.96
CA VAL A 125 -15.42 -34.65 3.53
C VAL A 125 -14.04 -35.25 3.24
N PHE A 126 -12.97 -34.70 3.81
CA PHE A 126 -11.62 -35.21 3.63
C PHE A 126 -11.42 -36.57 4.32
N SER A 127 -12.07 -36.81 5.46
CA SER A 127 -12.00 -38.07 6.19
C SER A 127 -12.85 -39.17 5.55
N ASN A 128 -13.98 -38.83 4.91
CA ASN A 128 -14.85 -39.80 4.23
C ASN A 128 -14.43 -40.06 2.78
N ASN A 129 -13.62 -39.18 2.20
CA ASN A 129 -12.88 -39.51 1.00
C ASN A 129 -11.77 -40.49 1.39
N ASN A 130 -12.10 -41.78 1.37
CA ASN A 130 -11.14 -42.86 1.16
C ASN A 130 -10.52 -42.67 -0.21
N ILE A 131 -9.62 -41.69 -0.31
CA ILE A 131 -8.64 -41.63 -1.37
C ILE A 131 -7.78 -42.86 -1.10
N GLU A 132 -7.99 -43.91 -1.90
CA GLU A 132 -7.02 -44.98 -2.04
C GLU A 132 -5.64 -44.33 -2.03
N LYS A 133 -4.82 -44.68 -1.03
CA LYS A 133 -3.46 -44.20 -0.95
C LYS A 133 -2.74 -44.72 -2.18
N SER A 134 -2.83 -43.99 -3.30
CA SER A 134 -1.84 -44.09 -4.35
C SER A 134 -0.55 -43.70 -3.68
N GLU A 135 0.36 -44.67 -3.55
CA GLU A 135 1.72 -44.40 -3.13
C GLU A 135 2.28 -43.38 -4.11
N VAL A 136 2.27 -42.11 -3.73
CA VAL A 136 2.85 -41.04 -4.52
C VAL A 136 4.34 -41.30 -4.56
N ARG A 137 4.80 -41.97 -5.62
CA ARG A 137 6.21 -42.26 -5.82
C ARG A 137 6.96 -40.94 -5.92
N ILE A 138 8.10 -40.84 -5.24
CA ILE A 138 8.94 -39.63 -5.22
C ILE A 138 9.28 -39.14 -6.64
N SER A 139 9.32 -40.03 -7.63
CA SER A 139 9.48 -39.71 -9.04
C SER A 139 8.37 -38.80 -9.60
N GLU A 140 7.10 -39.09 -9.30
CA GLU A 140 5.96 -38.30 -9.80
C GLU A 140 5.89 -36.92 -9.14
N LEU A 141 6.30 -36.81 -7.86
CA LEU A 141 6.44 -35.52 -7.19
C LEU A 141 7.57 -34.70 -7.82
N LYS A 142 8.73 -35.31 -8.10
CA LYS A 142 9.84 -34.63 -8.77
C LYS A 142 9.43 -34.10 -10.15
N GLU A 143 8.63 -34.85 -10.89
CA GLU A 143 8.15 -34.47 -12.22
C GLU A 143 7.08 -33.37 -12.15
N LYS A 144 6.15 -33.44 -11.19
CA LYS A 144 5.23 -32.31 -10.93
C LYS A 144 5.97 -31.06 -10.49
N PHE A 145 6.99 -31.18 -9.64
CA PHE A 145 7.81 -30.03 -9.22
C PHE A 145 8.68 -29.47 -10.34
N SER A 146 9.19 -30.29 -11.26
CA SER A 146 9.91 -29.79 -12.43
C SER A 146 8.97 -29.04 -13.36
N MET A 147 7.77 -29.57 -13.64
CA MET A 147 6.75 -28.88 -14.44
C MET A 147 6.28 -27.56 -13.82
N VAL A 148 6.06 -27.51 -12.50
CA VAL A 148 5.71 -26.25 -11.81
C VAL A 148 6.88 -25.27 -11.83
N LYS A 149 8.12 -25.74 -11.66
CA LYS A 149 9.32 -24.91 -11.82
C LYS A 149 9.40 -24.33 -13.22
N GLU A 150 9.16 -25.11 -14.26
CA GLU A 150 9.16 -24.62 -15.65
C GLU A 150 8.09 -23.56 -15.88
N LYS A 151 6.86 -23.78 -15.41
CA LYS A 151 5.77 -22.81 -15.51
C LYS A 151 6.09 -21.49 -14.78
N ASN A 152 6.84 -21.55 -13.68
CA ASN A 152 7.22 -20.37 -12.90
C ASN A 152 8.54 -19.70 -13.35
N LYS A 153 9.29 -20.27 -14.31
CA LYS A 153 10.51 -19.65 -14.87
C LYS A 153 10.22 -18.27 -15.48
N PHE A 154 9.08 -18.12 -16.15
CA PHE A 154 8.70 -16.85 -16.78
C PHE A 154 8.42 -15.76 -15.74
N PHE A 155 7.69 -16.09 -14.67
CA PHE A 155 7.38 -15.17 -13.58
C PHE A 155 8.63 -14.72 -12.80
N SER A 156 9.57 -15.63 -12.57
CA SER A 156 10.85 -15.30 -11.93
C SER A 156 11.70 -14.37 -12.81
N PHE A 157 11.71 -14.59 -14.13
CA PHE A 157 12.47 -13.76 -15.06
C PHE A 157 11.87 -12.37 -15.22
N SER A 158 10.53 -12.26 -15.24
CA SER A 158 9.84 -10.96 -15.31
C SER A 158 10.12 -10.11 -14.07
N ASN A 159 10.11 -10.69 -12.87
CA ASN A 159 10.42 -9.95 -11.65
C ASN A 159 11.88 -9.48 -11.62
N TRP A 160 12.82 -10.36 -12.01
CA TRP A 160 14.22 -9.99 -12.13
C TRP A 160 14.44 -8.84 -13.12
N LEU A 161 13.73 -8.85 -14.27
CA LEU A 161 13.78 -7.75 -15.23
C LEU A 161 13.26 -6.43 -14.63
N VAL A 162 12.15 -6.47 -13.90
CA VAL A 162 11.60 -5.26 -13.24
C VAL A 162 12.62 -4.66 -12.28
N ASP A 163 13.23 -5.47 -11.44
CA ASP A 163 14.27 -5.04 -10.49
C ASP A 163 15.51 -4.49 -11.23
N PHE A 164 15.91 -5.15 -12.31
CA PHE A 164 17.02 -4.74 -13.17
C PHE A 164 16.80 -3.32 -13.76
N TYR A 165 15.63 -3.08 -14.36
CA TYR A 165 15.28 -1.77 -14.90
C TYR A 165 15.16 -0.70 -13.81
N PHE A 166 14.62 -1.05 -12.65
CA PHE A 166 14.48 -0.12 -11.53
C PHE A 166 15.85 0.33 -11.01
N LEU A 167 16.80 -0.60 -10.82
CA LEU A 167 18.15 -0.30 -10.38
C LEU A 167 18.95 0.52 -11.40
N ALA A 168 18.78 0.24 -12.70
CA ALA A 168 19.41 1.03 -13.77
C ALA A 168 18.92 2.48 -13.73
N LYS A 169 17.61 2.68 -13.58
CA LYS A 169 17.00 4.01 -13.48
C LYS A 169 17.50 4.79 -12.27
N GLN A 170 17.63 4.16 -11.10
CA GLN A 170 18.17 4.81 -9.90
C GLN A 170 19.60 5.32 -10.09
N LYS A 171 20.40 4.64 -10.91
CA LYS A 171 21.79 5.02 -11.21
C LYS A 171 21.93 5.93 -12.44
N ALA A 172 20.82 6.43 -13.00
CA ALA A 172 20.78 7.21 -14.23
C ALA A 172 21.47 6.48 -15.42
N ILE A 173 21.19 5.19 -15.54
CA ILE A 173 21.64 4.33 -16.63
C ILE A 173 20.45 4.03 -17.53
N LYS A 174 20.65 4.20 -18.82
CA LYS A 174 19.72 3.77 -19.86
C LYS A 174 20.13 2.38 -20.34
N ILE A 175 19.16 1.49 -20.47
CA ILE A 175 19.35 0.16 -21.05
C ILE A 175 18.95 0.27 -22.52
N ASP A 176 19.92 0.20 -23.42
CA ASP A 176 19.69 0.30 -24.87
C ASP A 176 19.26 -1.03 -25.48
N SER A 177 19.81 -2.14 -24.98
CA SER A 177 19.42 -3.47 -25.41
C SER A 177 19.63 -4.51 -24.32
N LEU A 178 18.79 -5.55 -24.36
CA LEU A 178 18.90 -6.72 -23.50
C LEU A 178 18.55 -7.94 -24.33
N LYS A 179 19.52 -8.86 -24.49
CA LYS A 179 19.35 -10.10 -25.24
C LYS A 179 19.72 -11.28 -24.36
N LYS A 180 18.75 -12.16 -24.15
CA LYS A 180 18.98 -13.40 -23.42
C LYS A 180 19.54 -14.45 -24.38
N ASP A 181 20.64 -15.07 -24.00
CA ASP A 181 21.25 -16.18 -24.70
C ASP A 181 21.57 -17.29 -23.69
N ASN A 182 20.74 -18.33 -23.65
CA ASN A 182 20.82 -19.50 -22.76
C ASN A 182 21.28 -19.21 -21.31
N GLU A 183 22.59 -19.13 -21.08
CA GLU A 183 23.25 -18.96 -19.78
C GLU A 183 23.61 -17.51 -19.43
N TYR A 184 23.58 -16.61 -20.41
CA TYR A 184 23.98 -15.22 -20.29
C TYR A 184 22.89 -14.25 -20.73
N ILE A 185 22.97 -13.02 -20.23
CA ILE A 185 22.17 -11.89 -20.68
C ILE A 185 23.15 -10.84 -21.17
N GLN A 186 23.20 -10.65 -22.48
CA GLN A 186 23.95 -9.57 -23.10
C GLN A 186 23.17 -8.27 -22.91
N ILE A 187 23.82 -7.27 -22.33
CA ILE A 187 23.22 -5.96 -22.08
C ILE A 187 24.08 -4.86 -22.70
N SER A 188 23.40 -3.88 -23.28
CA SER A 188 24.01 -2.63 -23.70
C SER A 188 23.43 -1.49 -22.87
N LEU A 189 24.32 -0.74 -22.22
CA LEU A 189 23.99 0.32 -21.27
C LEU A 189 24.59 1.64 -21.75
N SER A 190 23.91 2.74 -21.48
CA SER A 190 24.43 4.10 -21.66
C SER A 190 24.24 4.95 -20.40
N SER A 191 25.24 5.77 -20.08
CA SER A 191 25.13 6.76 -19.00
C SER A 191 26.13 7.89 -19.20
N LYS A 192 25.77 9.10 -18.75
CA LYS A 192 26.70 10.23 -18.67
C LYS A 192 27.81 10.02 -17.64
N ASN A 193 27.58 9.14 -16.65
CA ASN A 193 28.53 8.87 -15.58
C ASN A 193 29.11 7.45 -15.71
N LYS A 194 30.41 7.37 -16.00
CA LYS A 194 31.17 6.11 -16.07
C LYS A 194 31.05 5.29 -14.78
N ASN A 195 31.11 5.92 -13.62
CA ASN A 195 31.09 5.21 -12.32
C ASN A 195 29.74 4.54 -12.06
N SER A 196 28.64 5.16 -12.51
CA SER A 196 27.31 4.55 -12.40
C SER A 196 27.26 3.17 -13.06
N ILE A 197 27.87 3.04 -14.24
CA ILE A 197 27.93 1.77 -15.00
C ILE A 197 28.70 0.71 -14.21
N TYR A 198 29.88 1.03 -13.69
CA TYR A 198 30.67 0.08 -12.88
C TYR A 198 29.92 -0.38 -11.63
N ASP A 199 29.32 0.55 -10.89
CA ASP A 199 28.58 0.21 -9.68
C ASP A 199 27.36 -0.67 -9.98
N PHE A 200 26.70 -0.45 -11.11
CA PHE A 200 25.54 -1.24 -11.53
C PHE A 200 25.94 -2.66 -11.92
N ILE A 201 26.96 -2.81 -12.74
CA ILE A 201 27.45 -4.13 -13.20
C ILE A 201 28.01 -4.95 -12.03
N LYS A 202 28.64 -4.32 -11.04
CA LYS A 202 29.17 -4.97 -9.84
C LYS A 202 28.09 -5.71 -9.04
N ILE A 203 26.85 -5.22 -9.02
CA ILE A 203 25.73 -5.88 -8.30
C ILE A 203 25.48 -7.29 -8.84
N TYR A 204 25.75 -7.51 -10.14
CA TYR A 204 25.49 -8.76 -10.83
C TYR A 204 26.73 -9.64 -10.98
N ASN A 205 27.82 -9.35 -10.25
CA ASN A 205 29.10 -10.09 -10.32
C ASN A 205 29.55 -10.37 -11.76
N SER A 206 29.41 -9.38 -12.63
CA SER A 206 29.66 -9.50 -14.06
C SER A 206 30.75 -8.55 -14.50
N GLU A 207 31.36 -8.82 -15.64
CA GLU A 207 32.43 -7.99 -16.21
C GLU A 207 31.91 -7.20 -17.42
N ILE A 208 32.46 -6.00 -17.60
CA ILE A 208 32.20 -5.15 -18.76
C ILE A 208 33.13 -5.62 -19.88
N SER A 209 32.57 -6.08 -20.99
CA SER A 209 33.36 -6.53 -22.14
C SER A 209 33.90 -5.35 -22.94
N GLU A 210 33.17 -4.23 -23.00
CA GLU A 210 33.55 -3.05 -23.77
C GLU A 210 32.94 -1.79 -23.14
N LEU A 211 33.72 -0.70 -23.07
CA LEU A 211 33.25 0.60 -22.59
C LEU A 211 33.84 1.71 -23.47
N ILE A 212 32.98 2.41 -24.20
CA ILE A 212 33.35 3.46 -25.16
C ILE A 212 32.65 4.76 -24.76
N TYR A 213 33.34 5.89 -24.86
CA TYR A 213 32.70 7.20 -24.76
C TYR A 213 32.24 7.64 -26.14
N ASP A 214 30.94 7.90 -26.29
CA ASP A 214 30.34 8.37 -27.54
C ASP A 214 30.29 9.91 -27.53
N GLU A 215 31.09 10.52 -28.41
CA GLU A 215 31.22 11.99 -28.48
C GLU A 215 29.94 12.69 -28.96
N ASN A 216 29.12 12.02 -29.78
CA ASN A 216 27.89 12.60 -30.32
C ASN A 216 26.81 12.71 -29.24
N THR A 217 26.69 11.68 -28.41
CA THR A 217 25.69 11.61 -27.33
C THR A 217 26.21 12.12 -26.00
N LYS A 218 27.53 12.31 -25.85
CA LYS A 218 28.23 12.66 -24.61
C LYS A 218 27.95 11.66 -23.48
N GLU A 219 27.87 10.39 -23.83
CA GLU A 219 27.54 9.29 -22.92
C GLU A 219 28.55 8.15 -23.05
N TYR A 220 28.82 7.47 -21.96
CA TYR A 220 29.55 6.21 -21.95
C TYR A 220 28.59 5.09 -22.33
N LYS A 221 28.94 4.32 -23.35
CA LYS A 221 28.27 3.10 -23.78
C LYS A 221 29.06 1.90 -23.30
N ALA A 222 28.38 0.94 -22.70
CA ALA A 222 28.99 -0.25 -22.15
C ALA A 222 28.24 -1.49 -22.58
N ASN A 223 28.99 -2.51 -22.98
CA ASN A 223 28.48 -3.86 -23.21
C ASN A 223 28.93 -4.75 -22.06
N ALA A 224 28.02 -5.56 -21.52
CA ALA A 224 28.33 -6.51 -20.46
C ALA A 224 27.55 -7.81 -20.64
N ASN A 225 28.13 -8.89 -20.14
CA ASN A 225 27.52 -10.21 -20.13
C ASN A 225 27.17 -10.58 -18.69
N LEU A 226 25.88 -10.63 -18.39
CA LEU A 226 25.41 -11.05 -17.07
C LEU A 226 25.22 -12.56 -17.03
N LEU A 227 25.87 -13.22 -16.08
CA LEU A 227 25.58 -14.63 -15.78
C LEU A 227 24.21 -14.74 -15.12
N ILE A 228 23.34 -15.61 -15.65
CA ILE A 228 22.09 -15.99 -14.99
C ILE A 228 22.46 -16.92 -13.83
N THR A 229 22.94 -16.36 -12.72
CA THR A 229 23.24 -17.14 -11.52
C THR A 229 21.93 -17.59 -10.88
N ARG A 230 21.65 -18.90 -10.99
CA ARG A 230 20.59 -19.57 -10.22
C ARG A 230 21.01 -19.56 -8.74
N LYS A 231 20.33 -18.77 -7.89
CA LYS A 231 20.22 -19.06 -6.46
C LYS A 231 18.88 -19.72 -6.17
#